data_AF-A0A7Y9WRF7-F1
#
_entry.id   AF-A0A7Y9WRF7-F1
#
_cell.length_a   1.000
_cell.length_b   1.000
_cell.length_c   1.000
_cell.angle_alpha   90.00
_cell.angle_beta   90.00
_cell.angle_gamma   90.00
#
_symmetry.space_group_name_H-M   'P 1'
#
loop_
_entity.id
_entity.type
_entity.pdbx_description
1 polymer ?
#
loop_
_entity_poly.entity_id
_entity_poly.type
_entity_poly.pdbx_seq_one_letter_code
_entity_poly.pdbx_strand_id
1 'polypeptide(L)'
;MFLLEQKLDRRDHFETSTDIWELFKLIVEGRRQREIDPTLTMLKDSLDSPEMAQESRDTEQRIRDTLQFLETLTTWSDEMLRMKPETLMKTLGMGAKLSRTMRRTKS
;
A
#
# COMPACT_ATOMS: atom_id res chain seq x y z
N MET A 1 17.41 -47.39 -20.49
CA MET A 1 17.65 -46.60 -19.27
C MET A 1 17.90 -45.15 -19.68
N PHE A 2 16.84 -44.43 -20.09
CA PHE A 2 16.96 -43.05 -20.60
C PHE A 2 15.68 -42.22 -20.38
N LEU A 3 14.80 -42.67 -19.47
CA LEU A 3 13.44 -42.12 -19.33
C LEU A 3 13.08 -41.72 -17.91
N LEU A 4 14.06 -41.48 -17.03
CA LEU A 4 13.79 -41.07 -15.64
C LEU A 4 14.61 -39.85 -15.17
N GLU A 5 15.08 -38.99 -16.08
CA GLU A 5 15.71 -37.71 -15.69
C GLU A 5 14.99 -36.47 -16.21
N GLN A 6 13.93 -36.63 -17.01
CA GLN A 6 13.12 -35.52 -17.53
C GLN A 6 11.90 -35.19 -16.63
N LYS A 7 11.87 -35.71 -15.40
CA LYS A 7 10.69 -35.65 -14.53
C LYS A 7 10.94 -34.97 -13.18
N LEU A 8 11.82 -33.97 -13.13
CA LEU A 8 11.86 -33.06 -11.99
C LEU A 8 12.25 -31.61 -12.32
N ASP A 9 12.31 -31.25 -13.61
CA ASP A 9 12.31 -29.85 -14.03
C ASP A 9 10.90 -29.34 -14.34
N ARG A 10 9.94 -29.78 -13.52
CA ARG A 10 8.70 -29.03 -13.28
C ARG A 10 8.94 -27.97 -12.21
N ARG A 11 10.06 -27.27 -12.31
CA ARG A 11 10.10 -25.90 -11.80
C ARG A 11 9.36 -25.08 -12.83
N ASP A 12 8.03 -25.15 -12.75
CA ASP A 12 7.15 -24.16 -13.36
C ASP A 12 7.57 -22.81 -12.78
N HIS A 13 8.44 -22.13 -13.51
CA HIS A 13 8.85 -20.77 -13.22
C HIS A 13 7.65 -19.88 -13.58
N PHE A 14 6.78 -19.68 -12.59
CA PHE A 14 5.81 -18.58 -12.41
C PHE A 14 5.65 -17.59 -13.58
N GLU A 15 4.93 -17.95 -14.63
CA GLU A 15 4.40 -16.97 -15.59
C GLU A 15 3.09 -16.31 -15.11
N THR A 16 2.57 -16.68 -13.93
CA THR A 16 1.33 -16.15 -13.35
C THR A 16 1.51 -14.91 -12.45
N SER A 17 2.75 -14.52 -12.12
CA SER A 17 2.97 -13.38 -11.21
C SER A 17 2.80 -12.02 -11.89
N THR A 18 2.87 -11.94 -13.22
CA THR A 18 2.84 -10.67 -13.94
C THR A 18 1.41 -10.16 -14.10
N ASP A 19 0.46 -10.98 -14.55
CA ASP A 19 -0.91 -10.53 -14.84
C ASP A 19 -1.68 -10.09 -13.58
N ILE A 20 -1.67 -10.88 -12.50
CA ILE A 20 -2.37 -10.52 -11.25
C ILE A 20 -1.78 -9.25 -10.65
N TRP A 21 -0.46 -9.08 -10.73
CA TRP A 21 0.20 -7.88 -10.22
C TRP A 21 -0.13 -6.65 -11.06
N GLU A 22 -0.09 -6.76 -12.39
CA GLU A 22 -0.53 -5.68 -13.28
C GLU A 22 -1.99 -5.30 -13.02
N LEU A 23 -2.89 -6.27 -12.87
CA LEU A 23 -4.30 -6.03 -12.49
C LEU A 23 -4.41 -5.32 -11.15
N PHE A 24 -3.64 -5.74 -10.15
CA PHE A 24 -3.62 -5.08 -8.84
C PHE A 24 -3.15 -3.62 -8.94
N LYS A 25 -2.07 -3.34 -9.68
CA LYS A 25 -1.60 -1.97 -9.91
C LYS A 25 -2.67 -1.11 -10.56
N LEU A 26 -3.33 -1.61 -11.61
CA LEU A 26 -4.43 -0.91 -12.28
C LEU A 26 -5.61 -0.61 -11.33
N ILE A 27 -5.95 -1.55 -10.44
CA ILE A 27 -7.01 -1.34 -9.45
C ILE A 27 -6.59 -0.25 -8.45
N VAL A 28 -5.37 -0.30 -7.93
CA VAL A 28 -4.86 0.68 -6.96
C VAL A 28 -4.81 2.06 -7.59
N GLU A 29 -4.25 2.20 -8.79
CA GLU A 29 -4.20 3.46 -9.53
C GLU A 29 -5.60 4.00 -9.80
N GLY A 30 -6.53 3.14 -10.24
CA GLY A 30 -7.91 3.51 -10.47
C GLY A 30 -8.63 3.98 -9.21
N ARG A 31 -8.39 3.33 -8.06
CA ARG A 31 -8.94 3.76 -6.76
C ARG A 31 -8.31 5.07 -6.32
N ARG A 32 -7.00 5.22 -6.47
CA ARG A 32 -6.31 6.46 -6.12
C ARG A 32 -6.93 7.64 -6.85
N GLN A 33 -7.04 7.53 -8.17
CA GLN A 33 -7.54 8.61 -9.01
C GLN A 33 -9.02 8.94 -8.75
N ARG A 34 -9.87 7.92 -8.54
CA ARG A 34 -11.32 8.13 -8.37
C ARG A 34 -11.76 8.46 -6.96
N GLU A 35 -11.00 8.03 -5.95
CA GLU A 35 -11.45 8.04 -4.55
C GLU A 35 -10.47 8.78 -3.65
N ILE A 36 -9.16 8.50 -3.74
CA ILE A 36 -8.17 9.04 -2.79
C ILE A 36 -7.76 10.47 -3.12
N ASP A 37 -7.38 10.76 -4.36
CA ASP A 37 -6.93 12.10 -4.75
C ASP A 37 -8.04 13.18 -4.59
N PRO A 38 -9.32 12.89 -4.94
CA PRO A 38 -10.42 13.82 -4.64
C PRO A 38 -10.62 14.04 -3.14
N THR A 39 -10.48 12.99 -2.32
CA THR A 39 -10.60 13.10 -0.86
C THR A 39 -9.47 13.91 -0.25
N LEU A 40 -8.22 13.71 -0.72
CA LEU A 40 -7.07 14.52 -0.30
C LEU A 40 -7.29 16.01 -0.61
N THR A 41 -7.81 16.30 -1.81
CA THR A 41 -8.12 17.66 -2.24
C THR A 41 -9.21 18.26 -1.33
N MET A 42 -10.31 17.54 -1.12
CA MET A 42 -11.39 17.96 -0.23
C MET A 42 -10.89 18.27 1.19
N LEU A 43 -10.04 17.42 1.76
CA LEU A 43 -9.50 17.62 3.11
C LEU A 43 -8.60 18.86 3.20
N LYS A 44 -7.79 19.12 2.18
CA LYS A 44 -6.97 20.34 2.08
C LYS A 44 -7.83 21.58 1.97
N ASP A 45 -8.79 21.56 1.04
CA ASP A 45 -9.72 22.67 0.83
C ASP A 45 -10.53 22.97 2.10
N SER A 46 -10.91 21.93 2.85
CA SER A 46 -11.61 22.08 4.13
C SER A 46 -10.75 22.78 5.18
N LEU A 47 -9.45 22.47 5.25
CA LEU A 47 -8.53 23.11 6.21
C LEU A 47 -8.16 24.54 5.82
N ASP A 48 -8.13 24.84 4.52
CA ASP A 48 -7.81 26.16 3.99
C ASP A 48 -9.04 27.10 3.93
N SER A 49 -10.24 26.54 4.11
CA SER A 49 -11.50 27.27 4.10
C SER A 49 -11.62 28.21 5.31
N PRO A 50 -12.07 29.47 5.12
CA PRO A 50 -12.29 30.42 6.22
C PRO A 50 -13.28 29.93 7.29
N GLU A 51 -14.21 29.06 6.90
CA GLU A 51 -15.20 28.44 7.78
C GLU A 51 -14.54 27.54 8.84
N MET A 52 -13.36 26.99 8.57
CA MET A 52 -12.59 26.20 9.54
C MET A 52 -12.27 26.99 10.81
N ALA A 53 -12.15 28.32 10.73
CA ALA A 53 -11.93 29.17 11.90
C ALA A 53 -13.11 29.18 12.88
N GLN A 54 -14.29 28.73 12.47
CA GLN A 54 -15.49 28.61 13.29
C GLN A 54 -15.65 27.24 13.93
N GLU A 55 -14.85 26.26 13.51
CA GLU A 55 -14.87 24.89 14.02
C GLU A 55 -14.08 24.75 15.34
N SER A 56 -14.34 23.64 16.04
CA SER A 56 -13.55 23.31 17.22
C SER A 56 -12.13 22.89 16.84
N ARG A 57 -11.16 23.15 17.72
CA ARG A 57 -9.77 22.67 17.53
C ARG A 57 -9.68 21.15 17.40
N ASP A 58 -10.56 20.40 18.05
CA ASP A 58 -10.61 18.94 17.92
C ASP A 58 -11.05 18.53 16.52
N THR A 59 -12.08 19.19 15.97
CA THR A 59 -12.54 18.97 14.59
C THR A 59 -11.41 19.22 13.59
N GLU A 60 -10.75 20.37 13.69
CA GLU A 60 -9.63 20.72 12.81
C GLU A 60 -8.51 19.69 12.90
N GLN A 61 -8.12 19.29 14.12
CA GLN A 61 -7.06 18.31 14.33
C GLN A 61 -7.40 16.95 13.72
N ARG A 62 -8.64 16.48 13.86
CA ARG A 62 -9.07 15.21 13.25
C ARG A 62 -8.99 15.23 11.73
N ILE A 63 -9.29 16.37 11.10
CA ILE A 63 -9.16 16.54 9.65
C ILE A 63 -7.67 16.52 9.26
N ARG A 64 -6.81 17.21 10.01
CA ARG A 64 -5.34 17.19 9.78
C ARG A 64 -4.76 15.79 9.93
N ASP A 65 -5.13 15.05 10.96
CA ASP A 65 -4.67 13.68 11.20
C ASP A 65 -5.11 12.74 10.07
N THR A 66 -6.36 12.90 9.60
CA THR A 66 -6.89 12.13 8.48
C THR A 66 -6.13 12.43 7.19
N LEU A 67 -5.87 13.72 6.91
CA LEU A 67 -5.09 14.15 5.76
C LEU A 67 -3.68 13.55 5.80
N GLN A 68 -2.98 13.70 6.93
CA GLN A 68 -1.62 13.17 7.10
C GLN A 68 -1.58 11.64 6.92
N PHE A 69 -2.57 10.94 7.45
CA PHE A 69 -2.68 9.49 7.29
C PHE A 69 -2.85 9.09 5.83
N LEU A 70 -3.73 9.76 5.08
CA LEU A 70 -3.95 9.47 3.66
C LEU A 70 -2.73 9.83 2.79
N GLU A 71 -2.03 10.94 3.09
CA GLU A 71 -0.78 11.30 2.39
C GLU A 71 0.32 10.26 2.63
N THR A 72 0.43 9.76 3.87
CA THR A 72 1.37 8.69 4.21
C THR A 72 1.04 7.40 3.46
N LEU A 73 -0.24 6.99 3.43
CA LEU A 73 -0.70 5.81 2.70
C LEU A 73 -0.42 5.93 1.21
N THR A 74 -0.69 7.10 0.63
CA THR A 74 -0.51 7.37 -0.80
C THR A 74 0.97 7.32 -1.19
N THR A 75 1.83 7.92 -0.37
CA THR A 75 3.29 7.85 -0.56
C THR A 75 3.79 6.41 -0.52
N TRP A 76 3.32 5.64 0.46
CA TRP A 76 3.70 4.22 0.56
C TRP A 76 3.16 3.39 -0.61
N SER A 77 1.93 3.66 -1.08
CA SER A 77 1.40 2.97 -2.26
C SER A 77 2.22 3.28 -3.52
N ASP A 78 2.75 4.49 -3.66
CA ASP A 78 3.57 4.86 -4.83
C ASP A 78 4.88 4.09 -4.86
N GLU A 79 5.52 3.96 -3.70
CA GLU A 79 6.72 3.13 -3.55
C GLU A 79 6.40 1.65 -3.80
N MET A 80 5.25 1.16 -3.32
CA MET A 80 4.79 -0.20 -3.58
C MET A 80 4.62 -0.49 -5.08
N LEU A 81 3.96 0.42 -5.82
CA LEU A 81 3.68 0.25 -7.25
C LEU A 81 4.94 0.26 -8.11
N ARG A 82 6.02 0.92 -7.64
CA ARG A 82 7.34 0.94 -8.29
C ARG A 82 8.15 -0.34 -8.07
N MET A 83 7.80 -1.15 -7.05
CA MET A 83 8.53 -2.38 -6.74
C MET A 83 8.11 -3.53 -7.65
N LYS A 84 9.08 -4.42 -7.93
CA LYS A 84 8.76 -5.75 -8.48
C LYS A 84 7.93 -6.54 -7.45
N PRO A 85 6.96 -7.38 -7.88
CA PRO A 85 6.09 -8.12 -6.97
C PRO A 85 6.88 -8.91 -5.90
N GLU A 86 7.96 -9.57 -6.32
CA GLU A 86 8.83 -10.35 -5.44
C GLU A 86 9.48 -9.51 -4.34
N THR A 87 9.91 -8.30 -4.68
CA THR A 87 10.52 -7.36 -3.73
C THR A 87 9.48 -6.92 -2.71
N LEU A 88 8.28 -6.57 -3.15
CA LEU A 88 7.20 -6.20 -2.25
C LEU A 88 6.83 -7.34 -1.29
N MET A 89 6.66 -8.57 -1.80
CA MET A 89 6.33 -9.73 -0.97
C MET A 89 7.41 -9.99 0.10
N LYS A 90 8.68 -9.82 -0.25
CA LYS A 90 9.80 -9.89 0.72
C LYS A 90 9.70 -8.78 1.76
N THR A 91 9.43 -7.54 1.35
CA THR A 91 9.27 -6.38 2.26
C THR A 91 8.13 -6.59 3.26
N LEU A 92 6.96 -7.04 2.79
CA LEU A 92 5.82 -7.36 3.66
C LEU A 92 6.16 -8.47 4.65
N GLY A 93 6.85 -9.53 4.19
CA GLY A 93 7.32 -10.61 5.05
C GLY A 93 8.30 -10.16 6.12
N MET A 94 9.20 -9.22 5.81
CA MET A 94 10.13 -8.62 6.78
C MET A 94 9.40 -7.77 7.81
N GLY A 95 8.44 -6.94 7.39
CA GLY A 95 7.60 -6.14 8.29
C GLY A 95 6.85 -7.00 9.32
N ALA A 96 6.28 -8.13 8.88
CA ALA A 96 5.60 -9.08 9.77
C ALA A 96 6.54 -9.71 10.81
N LYS A 97 7.79 -10.02 10.41
CA LYS A 97 8.82 -10.52 11.34
C LYS A 97 9.21 -9.46 12.37
N LEU A 98 9.44 -8.22 11.94
CA LEU A 98 9.76 -7.11 12.84
C LEU A 98 8.65 -6.86 13.85
N SER A 99 7.39 -6.83 13.40
CA SER A 99 6.22 -6.69 14.27
C SER A 99 6.16 -7.78 15.34
N ARG A 100 6.41 -9.05 14.95
CA ARG A 100 6.43 -10.18 15.88
C ARG A 100 7.55 -10.07 16.91
N THR A 101 8.74 -9.65 16.49
CA THR A 101 9.88 -9.44 17.40
C THR A 101 9.56 -8.32 18.39
N MET A 102 9.04 -7.18 17.91
CA MET A 102 8.66 -6.05 18.77
C MET A 102 7.58 -6.42 19.79
N ARG A 103 6.56 -7.20 19.40
CA ARG A 103 5.54 -7.73 20.33
C ARG A 103 6.13 -8.65 21.38
N ARG A 104 7.10 -9.50 21.02
CA ARG A 104 7.79 -10.40 21.95
C ARG A 104 8.64 -9.67 22.99
N THR A 105 9.29 -8.57 22.62
CA THR A 105 10.09 -7.75 23.55
C THR A 105 9.25 -6.85 24.48
N LYS A 106 7.96 -6.67 24.21
CA LYS A 106 7.04 -5.91 25.07
C LYS A 106 6.21 -6.80 26.03
N SER A 107 6.50 -8.11 26.07
CA SER A 107 5.93 -9.09 27.01
C SER A 107 6.99 -9.59 27.96
#